data_AF-A0A5K7XBD3-F1
#
_entry.id   AF-A0A5K7XBD3-F1
#
_cell.length_a   1.000
_cell.length_b   1.000
_cell.length_c   1.000
_cell.angle_alpha   90.00
_cell.angle_beta   90.00
_cell.angle_gamma   90.00
#
_symmetry.space_group_name_H-M   'P 1'
#
loop_
_entity.id
_entity.type
_entity.pdbx_description
1 polymer ?
#
loop_
_entity_poly.entity_id
_entity_poly.type
_entity_poly.pdbx_seq_one_letter_code
_entity_poly.pdbx_strand_id
1 'polypeptide(L)' 'MHRRLAPKVRATLYLPEDLLDEARDAAVFLAGYPARLTLTGLAENAFRAELERLKLLYNGGRDFPPRDADLRGGRPIAA' A
#
# COMPACT_ATOMS: atom_id res chain seq x y z
N MET A 1 -7.87 -21.27 -11.86
CA MET A 1 -7.43 -20.02 -12.51
C MET A 1 -6.20 -19.48 -11.78
N HIS A 2 -5.01 -19.57 -12.38
CA HIS A 2 -3.80 -19.04 -11.75
C HIS A 2 -3.86 -17.51 -11.84
N ARG A 3 -4.07 -16.83 -10.71
CA ARG A 3 -3.84 -15.39 -10.60
C ARG A 3 -2.35 -15.19 -10.88
N ARG A 4 -1.98 -14.83 -12.10
CA ARG A 4 -0.62 -14.35 -12.38
C ARG A 4 -0.37 -13.24 -11.37
N LEU A 5 0.59 -13.45 -10.47
CA LEU A 5 1.06 -12.40 -9.57
C LEU A 5 1.51 -11.26 -10.48
N ALA A 6 0.81 -10.13 -10.40
CA ALA A 6 1.22 -8.95 -11.13
C ALA A 6 2.69 -8.64 -10.76
N PRO A 7 3.53 -8.25 -11.72
CA PRO A 7 4.92 -7.95 -11.42
C PRO A 7 5.00 -6.84 -10.38
N LYS A 8 5.90 -7.00 -9.40
CA LYS A 8 6.17 -5.94 -8.42
C LYS A 8 6.81 -4.76 -9.15
N VAL A 9 6.27 -3.56 -8.93
CA VAL A 9 6.80 -2.31 -9.48
C VAL A 9 7.43 -1.49 -8.37
N ARG A 10 8.47 -0.70 -8.69
CA ARG A 10 9.07 0.25 -7.74
C ARG A 10 8.26 1.54 -7.74
N ALA A 11 7.80 1.97 -6.57
CA ALA A 11 7.17 3.26 -6.34
C ALA A 11 7.95 4.02 -5.28
N THR A 12 8.05 5.35 -5.43
CA THR A 12 8.63 6.25 -4.42
C THR A 12 7.52 7.13 -3.88
N LEU A 13 7.41 7.19 -2.54
CA LEU A 13 6.40 7.97 -1.82
C LEU A 13 7.11 8.81 -0.76
N TYR A 14 6.57 9.99 -0.48
CA TYR A 14 6.99 10.78 0.67
C TYR A 14 6.16 10.37 1.87
N LEU A 15 6.83 10.03 2.96
CA LEU A 15 6.23 9.67 4.25
C LEU A 15 6.86 10.54 5.34
N PRO A 16 6.14 10.84 6.42
CA PRO A 16 6.74 11.33 7.64
C PRO A 16 7.88 10.41 8.11
N GLU A 17 8.96 11.00 8.60
CA GLU A 17 10.17 10.28 9.02
C GLU A 17 9.89 9.33 10.19
N ASP A 18 9.17 9.84 11.19
CA ASP A 18 8.72 9.10 12.38
C ASP A 18 7.90 7.86 12.01
N LEU A 19 6.95 8.01 11.08
CA LEU A 19 6.14 6.90 10.59
C LEU A 19 6.99 5.82 9.89
N LEU A 20 7.97 6.25 9.08
CA LEU A 20 8.84 5.30 8.38
C LEU A 20 9.76 4.55 9.36
N ASP A 21 10.25 5.22 10.39
CA ASP A 21 11.10 4.60 11.40
C ASP A 21 10.31 3.62 12.27
N GLU A 22 9.12 3.96 12.71
CA GLU A 22 8.24 3.02 13.43
C GLU A 22 7.92 1.78 12.56
N ALA A 23 7.66 1.98 11.26
CA ALA A 23 7.43 0.88 10.32
C ALA A 23 8.67 -0.03 10.15
N ARG A 24 9.87 0.54 10.21
CA ARG A 24 11.14 -0.21 10.17
C ARG A 24 11.32 -1.02 11.45
N ASP A 25 11.09 -0.41 12.61
CA ASP A 25 11.19 -1.07 13.90
C ASP A 25 10.22 -2.27 13.97
N ALA A 26 8.97 -2.08 13.54
CA ALA A 26 7.99 -3.15 13.46
C ALA A 26 8.44 -4.29 12.51
N ALA A 27 8.99 -3.94 11.34
CA ALA A 27 9.49 -4.93 10.40
C ALA A 27 10.66 -5.74 10.95
N VAL A 28 11.60 -5.10 11.67
CA VAL A 28 12.72 -5.76 12.33
C VAL A 28 12.23 -6.66 13.46
N PHE A 29 11.36 -6.14 14.33
CA PHE A 29 10.80 -6.87 15.47
C PHE A 29 10.02 -8.12 15.03
N LEU A 30 9.29 -8.02 13.91
CA LEU A 30 8.45 -9.09 13.37
C LEU A 30 9.10 -9.87 12.20
N ALA A 31 10.39 -9.70 11.96
CA ALA A 31 11.11 -10.40 10.88
C ALA A 31 11.19 -11.93 11.11
N GLY A 32 11.07 -12.37 12.36
CA GLY A 32 11.12 -13.78 12.76
C GLY A 32 9.83 -14.56 12.54
N TYR A 33 9.89 -15.87 12.77
CA TYR A 33 8.69 -16.72 12.81
C TYR A 33 7.78 -16.31 13.99
N PRO A 34 6.45 -16.28 13.84
CA PRO A 34 5.65 -16.72 12.68
C PRO A 34 5.41 -15.64 11.62
N ALA A 35 5.62 -14.36 11.94
CA ALA A 35 5.17 -13.25 11.10
C ALA A 35 5.98 -13.08 9.81
N ARG A 36 7.31 -13.27 9.87
CA ARG A 36 8.25 -13.06 8.73
C ARG A 36 7.96 -11.76 7.99
N LEU A 37 7.68 -10.70 8.75
CA LEU A 37 7.26 -9.42 8.21
C LEU A 37 8.44 -8.76 7.49
N THR A 38 8.14 -8.07 6.40
CA THR A 38 9.09 -7.21 5.69
C THR A 38 8.43 -5.86 5.48
N LEU A 39 9.23 -4.79 5.32
CA LEU A 39 8.69 -3.46 5.04
C LEU A 39 7.82 -3.44 3.78
N THR A 40 8.21 -4.19 2.74
CA THR A 40 7.41 -4.39 1.52
C THR A 40 6.08 -5.07 1.82
N GLY A 41 6.07 -6.13 2.64
CA GLY A 41 4.85 -6.83 3.03
C GLY A 41 3.93 -5.96 3.89
N LEU A 42 4.49 -5.17 4.80
CA LEU A 42 3.77 -4.18 5.59
C LEU A 42 3.09 -3.14 4.68
N ALA A 43 3.84 -2.55 3.74
CA ALA A 43 3.31 -1.58 2.80
C ALA A 43 2.21 -2.18 1.91
N GLU A 44 2.40 -3.39 1.39
CA GLU A 44 1.39 -4.08 0.57
C GLU A 44 0.11 -4.33 1.37
N ASN A 45 0.23 -4.82 2.61
CA ASN A 45 -0.93 -5.07 3.46
C ASN A 45 -1.66 -3.78 3.85
N ALA A 46 -0.93 -2.72 4.17
CA ALA A 46 -1.50 -1.41 4.46
C ALA A 46 -2.28 -0.86 3.27
N PHE A 47 -1.72 -0.92 2.05
CA PHE A 47 -2.45 -0.51 0.85
C PHE A 47 -3.70 -1.35 0.59
N ARG A 48 -3.63 -2.68 0.76
CA ARG A 48 -4.80 -3.55 0.59
C ARG A 48 -5.89 -3.24 1.60
N ALA A 49 -5.54 -3.15 2.88
CA ALA A 49 -6.49 -2.85 3.94
C ALA A 49 -7.18 -1.50 3.73
N GLU A 50 -6.40 -0.47 3.37
CA GLU A 50 -6.94 0.85 3.12
C GLU A 50 -7.82 0.90 1.87
N LEU A 51 -7.42 0.22 0.78
CA LEU A 51 -8.26 0.12 -0.41
C LEU A 51 -9.59 -0.58 -0.11
N GLU A 52 -9.59 -1.67 0.64
CA GLU A 52 -10.84 -2.33 1.04
C GLU A 52 -11.72 -1.41 1.89
N ARG A 53 -11.13 -0.67 2.84
CA ARG A 53 -11.85 0.33 3.63
C ARG A 53 -12.48 1.40 2.73
N LEU A 54 -11.73 1.92 1.75
CA LEU A 54 -12.22 2.94 0.82
C LEU A 54 -13.31 2.41 -0.12
N LYS A 55 -13.21 1.16 -0.59
CA LYS A 55 -14.27 0.54 -1.40
C LYS A 55 -15.57 0.44 -0.60
N LEU A 56 -15.50 0.00 0.65
CA LEU A 56 -16.67 -0.10 1.53
C LEU A 56 -17.30 1.27 1.76
N LEU A 57 -16.49 2.29 2.03
CA LEU A 57 -16.97 3.64 2.35
C LEU A 57 -17.52 4.40 1.14
N TYR A 58 -16.86 4.29 -0.01
CA TYR A 58 -17.10 5.20 -1.15
C TYR A 58 -17.58 4.51 -2.42
N ASN A 59 -17.56 3.17 -2.47
CA ASN A 59 -17.92 2.43 -3.68
C ASN A 59 -18.79 1.20 -3.40
N GLY A 60 -19.50 1.18 -2.26
CA GLY A 60 -20.42 0.10 -1.89
C GLY A 60 -19.74 -1.29 -1.83
N GLY A 61 -18.47 -1.32 -1.46
CA GLY A 61 -17.64 -2.54 -1.42
C GLY A 61 -17.17 -3.06 -2.77
N ARG A 62 -17.42 -2.32 -3.87
CA ARG A 62 -17.00 -2.71 -5.22
C ARG A 62 -15.62 -2.16 -5.55
N ASP A 63 -14.95 -2.75 -6.53
CA ASP A 63 -13.68 -2.25 -7.06
C ASP A 63 -13.84 -0.88 -7.72
N PHE A 64 -12.85 0.00 -7.52
CA PHE A 64 -12.80 1.29 -8.21
C PHE A 64 -12.65 1.09 -9.73
N PRO A 65 -13.29 1.95 -10.56
CA PRO A 65 -13.14 1.88 -12.00
C PRO A 65 -11.67 2.11 -12.41
N PRO A 66 -11.21 1.54 -13.54
CA PRO A 66 -9.89 1.82 -14.07
C PRO A 66 -9.77 3.31 -14.39
N ARG A 67 -8.59 3.89 -14.14
CA ARG A 67 -8.30 5.29 -14.48
C ARG A 67 -8.35 5.49 -16.00
N ASP A 68 -9.00 6.56 -16.44
CA ASP A 68 -9.07 6.95 -17.86
C ASP A 68 -7.77 7.59 -18.38
N ALA A 69 -6.85 7.96 -17.47
CA ALA A 69 -5.55 8.52 -17.80
C ALA A 69 -4.49 8.11 -16.77
N ASP A 70 -3.21 8.15 -17.18
CA ASP A 70 -2.10 7.95 -16.26
C ASP A 70 -2.10 9.02 -15.16
N LEU A 71 -1.78 8.58 -13.94
CA LEU A 71 -1.53 9.47 -12.81
C LEU A 71 -0.33 10.36 -13.19
N ARG A 72 -0.57 11.65 -13.41
CA ARG A 72 0.52 12.61 -13.62
C ARG A 72 1.30 12.69 -12.32
N GLY A 73 2.52 12.13 -12.32
CA GLY A 73 3.41 12.16 -11.18
C GLY A 73 3.74 13.61 -10.80
N GLY A 74 3.50 13.96 -9.53
CA GLY A 74 4.04 15.17 -8.91
C GLY A 74 3.10 16.37 -8.89
N ARG A 75 2.12 16.35 -7.98
CA ARG A 75 1.87 17.40 -6.99
C ARG A 75 0.65 16.99 -6.14
N PRO A 76 0.77 16.91 -4.81
CA PRO A 76 -0.40 16.94 -3.95
C PRO A 76 -1.16 18.24 -4.26
N ILE A 77 -2.42 18.15 -4.63
CA ILE A 77 -3.32 19.31 -4.55
C ILE A 77 -3.53 19.50 -3.05
N ALA A 78 -2.67 20.32 -2.44
CA ALA A 78 -3.06 20.99 -1.22
C ALA A 78 -4.31 21.81 -1.53
N ALA A 79 -5.32 21.64 -0.67
CA ALA A 79 -6.59 22.35 -0.70
C ALA A 79 -6.40 23.88 -0.63
#